data_AF-X0KZV3-F1
#
_entry.id   AF-X0KZV3-F1
#
_cell.length_a   1.000
_cell.length_b   1.000
_cell.length_c   1.000
_cell.angle_alpha   90.00
_cell.angle_beta   90.00
_cell.angle_gamma   90.00
#
_symmetry.space_group_name_H-M   'P 1'
#
loop_
_entity.id
_entity.type
_entity.pdbx_description
1 polymer ?
#
loop_
_entity_poly.entity_id
_entity_poly.type
_entity_poly.pdbx_seq_one_letter_code
_entity_poly.pdbx_strand_id
1 'polypeptide(L)'
;MVRVLIDIWFGEASFFLIEDNCLNCATIILLQGYTGCRPAELTDATKKRGCENPLEEPDPIHGEPMLEGDLEGYETDTTEISGEETEETLNEHDQRQGSVAAPDIETEDDPVRLFKALSYEDLTLWIVKDPKTGGRDVLAMEIALKFHKNVDRKSKPTIFLVREHRLPMLCPVGHILARAIRDDAVFVDGYDSAEPFFSTKLSCLAVKVHWKPHMLKMPVFRRSVRTSSGNWALSKTEAVRYSMYAYWLNCVGIALGFEDPLTSYCFRRGLVDALIPVAPDAIIDQVMRHDPKTGCLQNAYLNSRVGWNTQMAYLEEEPSDDGLTELFTHISIRSNSRIPKEIPREELEKLSPGPKILSLERLVDAKHRDVKHRYQYINRAPVPEQAELKRLQRQLKSARKQFRDEMSKVYRDACRRRLYDGELERQLHGTSVAVDKVAGPVTRHQLEERNQL
;
A
#
# COMPACT_ATOMS: atom_id res chain seq x y z
N MET A 1 -0.19 25.52 1.25
CA MET A 1 0.79 24.52 0.75
C MET A 1 1.70 25.08 -0.35
N VAL A 2 1.19 25.65 -1.44
CA VAL A 2 2.01 26.10 -2.60
C VAL A 2 3.19 26.98 -2.20
N ARG A 3 2.96 27.99 -1.35
CA ARG A 3 4.04 28.87 -0.84
C ARG A 3 5.14 28.11 -0.07
N VAL A 4 4.77 27.10 0.71
CA VAL A 4 5.71 26.22 1.43
C VAL A 4 6.56 25.41 0.45
N LEU A 5 5.93 24.85 -0.60
CA LEU A 5 6.66 24.09 -1.61
C LEU A 5 7.60 24.97 -2.43
N ILE A 6 7.18 26.19 -2.79
CA ILE A 6 8.06 27.16 -3.46
C ILE A 6 9.30 27.43 -2.62
N ASP A 7 9.14 27.64 -1.31
CA ASP A 7 10.27 27.91 -0.41
C ASP A 7 11.20 26.69 -0.27
N ILE A 8 10.65 25.47 -0.19
CA ILE A 8 11.47 24.25 -0.16
C ILE A 8 12.31 24.07 -1.44
N TRP A 9 11.77 24.44 -2.60
CA TRP A 9 12.45 24.26 -3.88
C TRP A 9 13.37 25.43 -4.27
N PHE A 10 13.02 26.65 -3.88
CA PHE A 10 13.65 27.88 -4.40
C PHE A 10 14.07 28.86 -3.30
N GLY A 11 13.72 28.59 -2.04
CA GLY A 11 14.04 29.42 -0.88
C GLY A 11 15.37 29.05 -0.23
N GLU A 12 15.45 29.26 1.09
CA GLU A 12 16.68 28.99 1.84
C GLU A 12 16.91 27.48 2.02
N ALA A 13 18.05 26.98 1.54
CA ALA A 13 18.38 25.56 1.60
C ALA A 13 19.36 25.19 2.74
N SER A 14 19.69 26.14 3.62
CA SER A 14 20.76 25.99 4.63
C SER A 14 20.52 24.85 5.64
N PHE A 15 19.25 24.52 5.90
CA PHE A 15 18.82 23.46 6.82
C PHE A 15 18.60 22.10 6.12
N PHE A 16 18.77 22.03 4.80
CA PHE A 16 18.79 20.77 4.05
C PHE A 16 20.24 20.35 3.78
N LEU A 17 20.63 19.17 4.26
CA LEU A 17 22.02 18.70 4.17
C LEU A 17 22.40 18.27 2.74
N ILE A 18 21.43 17.79 1.98
CA ILE A 18 21.55 17.36 0.57
C ILE A 18 20.23 17.66 -0.16
N GLU A 19 20.27 17.74 -1.49
CA GLU A 19 19.09 17.96 -2.35
C GLU A 19 17.98 16.92 -2.10
N ASP A 20 18.35 15.68 -1.78
CA ASP A 20 17.39 14.63 -1.43
C ASP A 20 16.55 14.96 -0.20
N ASN A 21 17.02 15.84 0.70
CA ASN A 21 16.22 16.31 1.82
C ASN A 21 15.11 17.26 1.37
N CYS A 22 15.37 18.15 0.40
CA CYS A 22 14.34 18.98 -0.22
C CYS A 22 13.28 18.10 -0.88
N LEU A 23 13.71 17.11 -1.68
CA LEU A 23 12.80 16.16 -2.34
C LEU A 23 11.97 15.38 -1.31
N ASN A 24 12.59 14.85 -0.26
CA ASN A 24 11.87 14.13 0.80
C ASN A 24 10.85 15.05 1.48
N CYS A 25 11.25 16.25 1.92
CA CYS A 25 10.38 17.19 2.62
C CYS A 25 9.19 17.60 1.77
N ALA A 26 9.43 18.01 0.52
CA ALA A 26 8.38 18.39 -0.42
C ALA A 26 7.40 17.25 -0.68
N THR A 27 7.92 16.02 -0.90
CA THR A 27 7.06 14.86 -1.16
C THR A 27 6.23 14.47 0.06
N ILE A 28 6.82 14.49 1.26
CA ILE A 28 6.08 14.21 2.50
C ILE A 28 4.95 15.24 2.66
N ILE A 29 5.20 16.54 2.45
CA ILE A 29 4.16 17.58 2.50
C ILE A 29 3.02 17.30 1.51
N LEU A 30 3.34 16.95 0.26
CA LEU A 30 2.33 16.62 -0.75
C LEU A 30 1.49 15.42 -0.30
N LEU A 31 2.13 14.34 0.15
CA LEU A 31 1.41 13.17 0.63
C LEU A 31 0.55 13.49 1.85
N GLN A 32 1.04 14.30 2.79
CA GLN A 32 0.27 14.71 3.95
C GLN A 32 -0.94 15.56 3.58
N GLY A 33 -0.80 16.54 2.69
CA GLY A 33 -1.94 17.33 2.25
C GLY A 33 -2.93 16.51 1.42
N TYR A 34 -2.48 15.60 0.57
CA TYR A 34 -3.39 14.83 -0.28
C TYR A 34 -4.05 13.64 0.42
N THR A 35 -3.53 13.18 1.56
CA THR A 35 -4.06 12.00 2.26
C THR A 35 -4.47 12.27 3.70
N GLY A 36 -4.07 13.41 4.26
CA GLY A 36 -4.27 13.73 5.67
C GLY A 36 -3.45 12.85 6.60
N CYS A 37 -2.54 12.00 6.11
CA CYS A 37 -1.83 11.03 6.95
C CYS A 37 -0.95 11.69 8.03
N ARG A 38 -0.72 10.95 9.12
CA ARG A 38 0.23 11.39 10.14
C ARG A 38 1.66 11.19 9.62
N PRO A 39 2.65 12.04 10.00
CA PRO A 39 4.01 11.86 9.51
C PRO A 39 4.63 10.51 9.91
N ALA A 40 4.20 9.94 11.04
CA ALA A 40 4.62 8.60 11.50
C ALA A 40 4.21 7.46 10.55
N GLU A 41 3.30 7.70 9.60
CA GLU A 41 2.96 6.73 8.56
C GLU A 41 3.93 6.79 7.37
N LEU A 42 4.65 7.92 7.23
CA LEU A 42 5.59 8.20 6.15
C LEU A 42 7.06 8.09 6.59
N THR A 43 7.33 8.47 7.84
CA THR A 43 8.66 8.60 8.44
C THR A 43 8.78 7.66 9.65
N ASP A 44 10.00 7.37 10.06
CA ASP A 44 10.25 6.54 11.23
C ASP A 44 9.89 7.30 12.52
N ALA A 45 8.94 6.74 13.25
CA ALA A 45 8.46 7.26 14.53
C ALA A 45 9.19 6.67 15.74
N THR A 46 10.26 5.89 15.55
CA THR A 46 11.05 5.38 16.69
C THR A 46 11.63 6.53 17.51
N LYS A 47 11.35 6.52 18.82
CA LYS A 47 11.76 7.55 19.78
C LYS A 47 13.19 7.28 20.24
N LYS A 48 14.14 8.19 19.97
CA LYS A 48 15.45 8.27 20.64
C LYS A 48 15.51 9.58 21.44
N ARG A 49 16.18 9.57 22.60
CA ARG A 49 16.37 10.78 23.44
C ARG A 49 16.87 11.95 22.60
N GLY A 50 16.27 13.12 22.83
CA GLY A 50 16.36 14.30 21.97
C GLY A 50 17.72 14.99 21.98
N CYS A 51 18.10 15.48 20.80
CA CYS A 51 18.88 16.69 20.67
C CYS A 51 17.90 17.79 20.19
N GLU A 52 18.03 19.02 20.71
CA GLU A 52 17.22 20.17 20.30
C GLU A 52 17.40 20.49 18.80
N ASN A 53 18.53 20.07 18.24
CA ASN A 53 18.82 20.09 16.80
C ASN A 53 19.06 18.66 16.30
N PRO A 54 18.16 18.08 15.47
CA PRO A 54 18.36 16.73 14.91
C PRO A 54 19.60 16.60 14.00
N LEU A 55 20.25 17.72 13.63
CA LEU A 55 21.52 17.73 12.92
C LEU A 55 22.73 17.41 13.82
N GLU A 56 22.55 17.49 15.13
CA GLU A 56 23.56 17.30 16.17
C GLU A 56 23.29 15.99 16.94
N GLU A 57 23.24 14.84 16.26
CA GLU A 57 23.07 13.56 16.96
C GLU A 57 24.33 13.18 17.77
N PRO A 58 24.24 12.86 19.08
CA PRO A 58 25.34 12.29 19.84
C PRO A 58 25.58 10.81 19.49
N ASP A 59 26.82 10.34 19.73
CA ASP A 59 27.30 9.00 19.39
C ASP A 59 26.35 7.87 19.88
N PRO A 60 26.17 6.81 19.08
CA PRO A 60 25.09 5.81 19.25
C PRO A 60 25.26 4.82 20.42
N ILE A 61 26.22 5.05 21.34
CA ILE A 61 26.64 4.02 22.30
C ILE A 61 25.82 4.05 23.61
N HIS A 62 25.13 5.15 23.96
CA HIS A 62 24.49 5.28 25.29
C HIS A 62 23.12 5.99 25.30
N GLY A 63 22.09 5.41 24.68
CA GLY A 63 20.72 5.92 24.78
C GLY A 63 19.75 4.92 25.41
N GLU A 64 19.37 5.12 26.68
CA GLU A 64 18.25 4.40 27.29
C GLU A 64 16.89 4.94 26.80
N PRO A 65 15.85 4.09 26.66
CA PRO A 65 14.50 4.51 26.26
C PRO A 65 13.82 5.37 27.33
N MET A 66 13.03 6.38 26.90
CA MET A 66 12.25 7.25 27.80
C MET A 66 10.87 6.69 28.13
N LEU A 67 10.39 6.99 29.34
CA LEU A 67 9.06 6.63 29.86
C LEU A 67 7.95 7.47 29.21
N GLU A 68 6.73 6.91 29.17
CA GLU A 68 5.54 7.41 28.44
C GLU A 68 5.06 8.84 28.80
N GLY A 69 5.57 9.46 29.87
CA GLY A 69 5.05 10.73 30.42
C GLY A 69 5.56 12.03 29.79
N ASP A 70 6.63 12.02 28.98
CA ASP A 70 7.29 13.26 28.52
C ASP A 70 6.80 13.78 27.15
N LEU A 71 5.59 13.38 26.72
CA LEU A 71 5.02 13.67 25.38
C LEU A 71 4.16 14.93 25.32
N GLU A 72 3.88 15.60 26.44
CA GLU A 72 2.94 16.73 26.49
C GLU A 72 3.40 17.97 25.68
N GLY A 73 4.67 18.05 25.27
CA GLY A 73 5.20 19.19 24.50
C GLY A 73 5.04 19.13 22.97
N TYR A 74 4.68 17.98 22.39
CA TYR A 74 4.68 17.76 20.93
C TYR A 74 3.45 17.03 20.40
N GLU A 75 2.57 16.55 21.29
CA GLU A 75 1.22 16.12 20.95
C GLU A 75 0.25 17.30 21.09
N THR A 76 0.11 18.11 20.04
CA THR A 76 -1.04 19.03 19.94
C THR A 76 -2.29 18.23 19.55
N ASP A 77 -2.74 17.32 20.42
CA ASP A 77 -3.97 16.54 20.25
C ASP A 77 -4.83 16.59 21.53
N THR A 78 -4.80 17.70 22.27
CA THR A 78 -5.79 18.02 23.30
C THR A 78 -6.80 19.03 22.75
N THR A 79 -7.85 18.53 22.11
CA THR A 79 -9.13 19.25 22.09
C THR A 79 -9.93 18.79 23.30
N GLU A 80 -10.03 19.66 24.30
CA GLU A 80 -11.00 19.52 25.39
C GLU A 80 -12.41 19.59 24.78
N ILE A 81 -12.99 18.43 24.49
CA ILE A 81 -14.43 18.30 24.38
C ILE A 81 -14.89 17.72 25.71
N SER A 82 -15.38 18.61 26.57
CA SER A 82 -16.05 18.28 27.82
C SER A 82 -17.21 17.32 27.55
N GLY A 83 -17.06 16.10 28.02
CA GLY A 83 -18.11 15.09 28.03
C GLY A 83 -17.65 13.98 28.95
N GLU A 84 -18.04 14.07 30.22
CA GLU A 84 -17.88 13.00 31.20
C GLU A 84 -18.55 11.72 30.64
N GLU A 85 -17.76 10.71 30.27
CA GLU A 85 -18.26 9.35 30.11
C GLU A 85 -17.50 8.48 31.11
N THR A 86 -18.22 8.15 32.19
CA THR A 86 -17.84 7.26 33.28
C THR A 86 -17.54 5.87 32.72
N GLU A 87 -16.40 5.29 33.08
CA GLU A 87 -16.09 3.88 32.81
C GLU A 87 -17.07 2.97 33.55
N GLU A 88 -18.03 2.38 32.84
CA GLU A 88 -18.74 1.19 33.31
C GLU A 88 -18.05 -0.08 32.80
N THR A 89 -17.41 -0.76 33.72
CA THR A 89 -16.93 -2.14 33.59
C THR A 89 -18.10 -3.10 33.36
N LEU A 90 -18.16 -3.78 32.20
CA LEU A 90 -19.00 -4.97 32.03
C LEU A 90 -18.34 -6.06 31.16
N ASN A 91 -17.91 -7.10 31.88
CA ASN A 91 -17.96 -8.55 31.64
C ASN A 91 -17.50 -9.21 30.32
N GLU A 92 -16.58 -10.14 30.56
CA GLU A 92 -16.24 -11.32 29.77
C GLU A 92 -17.47 -12.13 29.34
N HIS A 93 -17.60 -12.37 28.03
CA HIS A 93 -17.89 -13.66 27.38
C HIS A 93 -18.45 -13.43 25.97
N ASP A 94 -17.60 -13.54 24.94
CA ASP A 94 -18.03 -14.20 23.69
C ASP A 94 -16.82 -14.76 22.94
N GLN A 95 -16.56 -16.06 23.15
CA GLN A 95 -15.63 -16.83 22.32
C GLN A 95 -16.30 -17.12 20.98
N ARG A 96 -16.08 -16.25 19.99
CA ARG A 96 -16.29 -16.61 18.58
C ARG A 96 -14.95 -16.71 17.89
N GLN A 97 -14.63 -17.96 17.52
CA GLN A 97 -13.47 -18.37 16.73
C GLN A 97 -13.25 -17.45 15.54
N GLY A 98 -12.27 -16.57 15.67
CA GLY A 98 -11.71 -15.80 14.56
C GLY A 98 -11.03 -16.77 13.58
N SER A 99 -11.43 -16.66 12.32
CA SER A 99 -10.75 -17.30 11.20
C SER A 99 -9.27 -16.92 11.23
N VAL A 100 -8.41 -17.90 11.46
CA VAL A 100 -6.96 -17.76 11.34
C VAL A 100 -6.67 -17.36 9.90
N ALA A 101 -6.33 -16.09 9.68
CA ALA A 101 -5.68 -15.66 8.45
C ALA A 101 -4.42 -16.52 8.31
N ALA A 102 -4.31 -17.21 7.16
CA ALA A 102 -3.11 -17.97 6.86
C ALA A 102 -1.90 -17.04 6.94
N PRO A 103 -0.83 -17.42 7.66
CA PRO A 103 0.40 -16.64 7.64
C PRO A 103 0.92 -16.62 6.21
N ASP A 104 1.28 -15.44 5.73
CA ASP A 104 2.09 -15.31 4.53
C ASP A 104 3.34 -16.16 4.77
N ILE A 105 3.68 -17.03 3.81
CA ILE A 105 4.89 -17.83 3.88
C ILE A 105 6.05 -16.86 3.64
N GLU A 106 6.53 -16.24 4.72
CA GLU A 106 7.81 -15.55 4.75
C GLU A 106 8.88 -16.61 4.52
N THR A 107 9.48 -16.62 3.32
CA THR A 107 10.71 -17.40 3.11
C THR A 107 11.83 -16.76 3.94
N GLU A 108 12.73 -17.56 4.51
CA GLU A 108 13.86 -17.10 5.34
C GLU A 108 14.78 -16.07 4.66
N ASP A 109 14.63 -15.84 3.35
CA ASP A 109 15.38 -14.88 2.52
C ASP A 109 14.60 -13.60 2.14
N ASP A 110 13.34 -13.43 2.56
CA ASP A 110 12.63 -12.18 2.28
C ASP A 110 13.24 -11.04 3.12
N PRO A 111 13.58 -9.89 2.52
CA PRO A 111 14.13 -8.78 3.28
C PRO A 111 13.18 -8.42 4.43
N VAL A 112 13.73 -8.25 5.62
CA VAL A 112 12.96 -7.84 6.80
C VAL A 112 12.78 -6.33 6.77
N ARG A 113 11.55 -5.87 7.01
CA ARG A 113 11.26 -4.44 7.13
C ARG A 113 11.83 -3.89 8.43
N LEU A 114 12.85 -3.04 8.32
CA LEU A 114 13.55 -2.48 9.49
C LEU A 114 12.80 -1.32 10.16
N PHE A 115 12.01 -0.56 9.39
CA PHE A 115 11.37 0.67 9.86
C PHE A 115 9.86 0.66 9.60
N LYS A 116 9.09 1.15 10.57
CA LYS A 116 7.65 1.45 10.41
C LYS A 116 7.49 2.81 9.70
N ALA A 117 7.96 2.90 8.46
CA ALA A 117 7.93 4.10 7.61
C ALA A 117 7.56 3.70 6.18
N LEU A 118 6.98 4.59 5.36
CA LEU A 118 6.53 4.27 3.99
C LEU A 118 7.67 3.65 3.14
N SER A 119 7.41 2.46 2.59
CA SER A 119 8.35 1.70 1.77
C SER A 119 7.81 1.46 0.36
N TYR A 120 8.67 1.05 -0.58
CA TYR A 120 8.25 0.75 -1.96
C TYR A 120 7.13 -0.29 -2.06
N GLU A 121 7.06 -1.27 -1.15
CA GLU A 121 5.97 -2.25 -1.09
C GLU A 121 4.59 -1.65 -0.83
N ASP A 122 4.53 -0.45 -0.27
CA ASP A 122 3.30 0.27 0.01
C ASP A 122 2.84 1.11 -1.19
N LEU A 123 3.69 1.25 -2.20
CA LEU A 123 3.46 2.02 -3.40
C LEU A 123 3.13 1.08 -4.56
N THR A 124 2.06 1.38 -5.29
CA THR A 124 1.81 0.77 -6.60
C THR A 124 1.71 1.85 -7.66
N LEU A 125 2.75 1.93 -8.50
CA LEU A 125 2.76 2.80 -9.67
C LEU A 125 2.01 2.14 -10.84
N TRP A 126 1.18 2.93 -11.50
CA TRP A 126 0.41 2.55 -12.66
C TRP A 126 0.66 3.51 -13.82
N ILE A 127 0.77 2.96 -15.02
CA ILE A 127 0.57 3.67 -16.28
C ILE A 127 -0.83 3.31 -16.75
N VAL A 128 -1.68 4.30 -16.99
CA VAL A 128 -3.10 4.10 -17.28
C VAL A 128 -3.43 4.77 -18.60
N LYS A 129 -4.10 4.03 -19.49
CA LYS A 129 -4.60 4.60 -20.73
C LYS A 129 -5.62 5.69 -20.41
N ASP A 130 -5.46 6.86 -21.01
CA ASP A 130 -6.35 7.99 -20.77
C ASP A 130 -7.82 7.55 -20.94
N PRO A 131 -8.63 7.58 -19.86
CA PRO A 131 -9.98 7.04 -19.89
C PRO A 131 -10.93 7.84 -20.77
N LYS A 132 -10.61 9.10 -21.11
CA LYS A 132 -11.59 10.04 -21.68
C LYS A 132 -11.15 10.77 -22.92
N THR A 133 -9.95 11.35 -22.94
CA THR A 133 -9.57 12.23 -24.05
C THR A 133 -8.84 11.48 -25.16
N GLY A 134 -8.53 10.19 -24.96
CA GLY A 134 -7.70 9.41 -25.87
C GLY A 134 -6.30 10.02 -26.04
N GLY A 135 -5.90 10.86 -25.09
CA GLY A 135 -4.62 11.52 -25.03
C GLY A 135 -3.50 10.57 -24.62
N ARG A 136 -2.40 11.13 -24.14
CA ARG A 136 -1.29 10.31 -23.64
C ARG A 136 -1.72 9.47 -22.44
N ASP A 137 -1.07 8.34 -22.28
CA ASP A 137 -1.21 7.54 -21.06
C ASP A 137 -0.76 8.37 -19.83
N VAL A 138 -1.42 8.16 -18.69
CA VAL A 138 -1.30 8.96 -17.47
C VAL A 138 -0.72 8.12 -16.34
N LEU A 139 0.16 8.72 -15.53
CA LEU A 139 0.68 8.07 -14.34
C LEU A 139 -0.25 8.27 -13.14
N ALA A 140 -0.49 7.20 -12.40
CA ALA A 140 -1.20 7.22 -11.14
C ALA A 140 -0.53 6.30 -10.12
N MET A 141 -0.67 6.58 -8.84
CA MET A 141 -0.04 5.80 -7.78
C MET A 141 -1.01 5.52 -6.65
N GLU A 142 -1.14 4.25 -6.29
CA GLU A 142 -1.81 3.85 -5.06
C GLU A 142 -0.80 3.86 -3.90
N ILE A 143 -1.17 4.50 -2.79
CA ILE A 143 -0.36 4.60 -1.57
C ILE A 143 -1.12 3.91 -0.44
N ALA A 144 -0.61 2.78 0.02
CA ALA A 144 -1.19 2.01 1.10
C ALA A 144 -0.62 2.43 2.46
N LEU A 145 -1.38 3.20 3.22
CA LEU A 145 -0.95 3.70 4.52
C LEU A 145 -1.30 2.70 5.64
N LYS A 146 -0.31 1.89 6.01
CA LYS A 146 -0.44 0.74 6.92
C LYS A 146 -0.18 1.07 8.39
N PHE A 147 0.71 2.03 8.71
CA PHE A 147 1.18 2.26 10.09
C PHE A 147 0.42 3.35 10.85
N HIS A 148 -0.90 3.30 10.78
CA HIS A 148 -1.72 4.28 11.48
C HIS A 148 -1.88 3.96 12.97
N LYS A 149 -2.34 4.96 13.74
CA LYS A 149 -2.70 4.80 15.16
C LYS A 149 -3.72 3.65 15.31
N ASN A 150 -3.50 2.78 16.30
CA ASN A 150 -4.34 1.61 16.60
C ASN A 150 -4.36 0.51 15.51
N VAL A 151 -3.35 0.43 14.64
CA VAL A 151 -3.27 -0.62 13.60
C VAL A 151 -3.37 -2.04 14.18
N ASP A 152 -2.83 -2.30 15.37
CA ASP A 152 -2.88 -3.62 16.02
C ASP A 152 -4.33 -4.07 16.29
N ARG A 153 -5.26 -3.13 16.43
CA ARG A 153 -6.70 -3.39 16.59
C ARG A 153 -7.47 -3.28 15.27
N LYS A 154 -7.04 -2.40 14.36
CA LYS A 154 -7.68 -2.12 13.06
C LYS A 154 -6.66 -2.25 11.94
N SER A 155 -6.33 -3.48 11.53
CA SER A 155 -5.22 -3.73 10.58
C SER A 155 -5.49 -3.35 9.12
N LYS A 156 -6.70 -2.89 8.78
CA LYS A 156 -7.06 -2.52 7.41
C LYS A 156 -6.36 -1.21 7.01
N PRO A 157 -5.47 -1.22 6.00
CA PRO A 157 -4.85 0.01 5.52
C PRO A 157 -5.86 0.88 4.78
N THR A 158 -5.60 2.19 4.75
CA THR A 158 -6.28 3.13 3.87
C THR A 158 -5.41 3.37 2.65
N ILE A 159 -5.98 3.18 1.45
CA ILE A 159 -5.28 3.28 0.18
C ILE A 159 -5.76 4.54 -0.53
N PHE A 160 -4.84 5.47 -0.78
CA PHE A 160 -5.10 6.70 -1.51
C PHE A 160 -4.60 6.57 -2.95
N LEU A 161 -5.31 7.20 -3.89
CA LEU A 161 -4.86 7.38 -5.26
C LEU A 161 -4.32 8.79 -5.41
N VAL A 162 -3.03 8.92 -5.71
CA VAL A 162 -2.43 10.18 -6.16
C VAL A 162 -2.16 10.11 -7.65
N ARG A 163 -2.17 11.26 -8.31
CA ARG A 163 -2.12 11.37 -9.77
C ARG A 163 -0.97 12.26 -10.19
N GLU A 164 -0.52 12.03 -11.42
CA GLU A 164 0.33 12.98 -12.09
C GLU A 164 -0.32 14.37 -12.13
N HIS A 165 0.47 15.40 -11.85
CA HIS A 165 0.05 16.78 -11.92
C HIS A 165 0.94 17.54 -12.92
N ARG A 166 0.35 18.51 -13.65
CA ARG A 166 1.05 19.28 -14.69
C ARG A 166 2.22 20.09 -14.17
N LEU A 167 2.10 20.58 -12.93
CA LEU A 167 3.18 21.27 -12.21
C LEU A 167 3.99 20.23 -11.42
N PRO A 168 5.28 20.00 -11.75
CA PRO A 168 6.11 19.01 -11.07
C PRO A 168 6.17 19.19 -9.56
N MET A 169 6.21 20.44 -9.07
CA MET A 169 6.26 20.74 -7.63
C MET A 169 5.02 20.27 -6.85
N LEU A 170 3.90 20.03 -7.54
CA LEU A 170 2.64 19.52 -6.97
C LEU A 170 2.40 18.03 -7.29
N CYS A 171 3.37 17.39 -7.95
CA CYS A 171 3.24 16.05 -8.52
C CYS A 171 3.99 15.01 -7.65
N PRO A 172 3.33 14.37 -6.65
CA PRO A 172 3.97 13.37 -5.80
C PRO A 172 4.40 12.14 -6.61
N VAL A 173 3.67 11.80 -7.67
CA VAL A 173 4.05 10.71 -8.58
C VAL A 173 5.39 11.00 -9.23
N GLY A 174 5.61 12.23 -9.72
CA GLY A 174 6.88 12.65 -10.31
C GLY A 174 8.03 12.64 -9.30
N HIS A 175 7.79 13.10 -8.08
CA HIS A 175 8.80 13.06 -7.02
C HIS A 175 9.21 11.64 -6.65
N ILE A 176 8.24 10.75 -6.46
CA ILE A 176 8.51 9.33 -6.15
C ILE A 176 9.19 8.64 -7.34
N LEU A 177 8.78 8.97 -8.58
CA LEU A 177 9.41 8.43 -9.78
C LEU A 177 10.88 8.86 -9.89
N ALA A 178 11.19 10.12 -9.61
CA ALA A 178 12.58 10.60 -9.58
C ALA A 178 13.42 9.85 -8.53
N ARG A 179 12.85 9.59 -7.35
CA ARG A 179 13.48 8.75 -6.31
C ARG A 179 13.67 7.31 -6.79
N ALA A 180 12.66 6.70 -7.40
CA ALA A 180 12.69 5.33 -7.91
C ALA A 180 13.75 5.14 -9.02
N ILE A 181 13.89 6.12 -9.91
CA ILE A 181 14.93 6.12 -10.96
C ILE A 181 16.32 6.23 -10.33
N ARG A 182 16.53 7.16 -9.39
CA ARG A 182 17.81 7.31 -8.65
C ARG A 182 18.18 6.04 -7.88
N ASP A 183 17.18 5.28 -7.44
CA ASP A 183 17.35 4.03 -6.70
C ASP A 183 17.49 2.79 -7.58
N ASP A 184 17.36 2.91 -8.90
CA ASP A 184 17.26 1.75 -9.80
C ASP A 184 16.17 0.76 -9.34
N ALA A 185 15.03 1.29 -8.91
CA ALA A 185 14.01 0.52 -8.19
C ALA A 185 13.07 -0.27 -9.09
N VAL A 186 13.03 0.03 -10.39
CA VAL A 186 12.07 -0.54 -11.36
C VAL A 186 12.54 -1.93 -11.78
N PHE A 187 11.63 -2.90 -11.81
CA PHE A 187 11.98 -4.29 -12.12
C PHE A 187 12.44 -4.50 -13.57
N VAL A 188 11.80 -3.82 -14.52
CA VAL A 188 12.16 -3.88 -15.94
C VAL A 188 13.34 -2.95 -16.21
N ASP A 189 14.41 -3.49 -16.78
CA ASP A 189 15.60 -2.71 -17.16
C ASP A 189 15.27 -1.69 -18.26
N GLY A 190 16.04 -0.59 -18.35
CA GLY A 190 15.84 0.48 -19.33
C GLY A 190 14.90 1.62 -18.89
N TYR A 191 14.44 1.58 -17.64
CA TYR A 191 13.69 2.67 -16.98
C TYR A 191 14.59 3.50 -16.04
N ASP A 192 15.79 3.86 -16.52
CA ASP A 192 16.80 4.68 -15.82
C ASP A 192 16.60 6.20 -16.05
N SER A 193 15.55 6.56 -16.78
CA SER A 193 15.16 7.94 -17.10
C SER A 193 13.65 8.10 -17.06
N ALA A 194 13.18 9.34 -17.03
CA ALA A 194 11.76 9.65 -16.95
C ALA A 194 11.01 9.41 -18.27
N GLU A 195 11.66 9.64 -19.41
CA GLU A 195 11.03 9.64 -20.74
C GLU A 195 10.21 8.38 -21.08
N PRO A 196 10.68 7.16 -20.78
CA PRO A 196 9.91 5.94 -21.05
C PRO A 196 8.55 5.88 -20.34
N PHE A 197 8.40 6.52 -19.18
CA PHE A 197 7.13 6.51 -18.43
C PHE A 197 6.06 7.40 -19.08
N PHE A 198 6.47 8.49 -19.74
CA PHE A 198 5.57 9.48 -20.32
C PHE A 198 5.31 9.27 -21.82
N SER A 199 6.08 8.40 -22.47
CA SER A 199 6.05 8.18 -23.93
C SER A 199 5.32 6.88 -24.32
N THR A 200 4.53 6.32 -23.41
CA THR A 200 3.84 5.04 -23.60
C THR A 200 2.62 5.16 -24.53
N LYS A 201 2.33 4.04 -25.21
CA LYS A 201 1.09 3.79 -25.95
C LYS A 201 0.58 2.41 -25.60
N LEU A 202 -0.14 2.30 -24.49
CA LEU A 202 -0.54 1.02 -23.93
C LEU A 202 -1.47 0.21 -24.85
N SER A 203 -1.19 -1.09 -24.94
CA SER A 203 -2.09 -2.07 -25.60
C SER A 203 -3.26 -2.52 -24.70
N CYS A 204 -3.17 -2.26 -23.40
CA CYS A 204 -4.18 -2.59 -22.40
C CYS A 204 -4.67 -1.33 -21.66
N LEU A 205 -5.66 -1.49 -20.78
CA LEU A 205 -6.22 -0.36 -20.00
C LEU A 205 -5.21 0.26 -19.04
N ALA A 206 -4.40 -0.56 -18.39
CA ALA A 206 -3.40 -0.12 -17.44
C ALA A 206 -2.29 -1.17 -17.27
N VAL A 207 -1.13 -0.70 -16.82
CA VAL A 207 0.04 -1.50 -16.52
C VAL A 207 0.53 -1.13 -15.14
N LYS A 208 0.77 -2.14 -14.31
CA LYS A 208 1.45 -1.95 -13.03
C LYS A 208 2.96 -1.99 -13.25
N VAL A 209 3.66 -0.97 -12.76
CA VAL A 209 5.13 -0.98 -12.69
C VAL A 209 5.53 -1.75 -11.42
N HIS A 210 6.32 -2.81 -11.60
CA HIS A 210 6.84 -3.58 -10.47
C HIS A 210 8.18 -3.02 -9.98
N TRP A 211 8.37 -3.07 -8.67
CA TRP A 211 9.65 -2.77 -8.04
C TRP A 211 10.54 -4.02 -7.98
N LYS A 212 11.85 -3.85 -7.98
CA LYS A 212 12.81 -4.94 -7.72
C LYS A 212 12.55 -5.54 -6.33
N PRO A 213 12.64 -6.88 -6.16
CA PRO A 213 12.31 -7.52 -4.88
C PRO A 213 13.08 -6.97 -3.67
N HIS A 214 14.38 -6.68 -3.85
CA HIS A 214 15.24 -6.13 -2.80
C HIS A 214 14.86 -4.69 -2.40
N MET A 215 14.08 -3.97 -3.23
CA MET A 215 13.62 -2.61 -2.94
C MET A 215 12.34 -2.56 -2.12
N LEU A 216 11.55 -3.64 -2.09
CA LEU A 216 10.20 -3.64 -1.53
C LEU A 216 10.16 -3.13 -0.08
N LYS A 217 11.10 -3.56 0.78
CA LYS A 217 11.15 -3.14 2.19
C LYS A 217 11.89 -1.83 2.43
N MET A 218 12.55 -1.29 1.41
CA MET A 218 13.35 -0.09 1.53
C MET A 218 12.45 1.14 1.75
N PRO A 219 12.74 1.97 2.76
CA PRO A 219 12.01 3.22 2.95
C PRO A 219 12.18 4.14 1.74
N VAL A 220 11.09 4.79 1.32
CA VAL A 220 11.11 5.77 0.22
C VAL A 220 11.84 7.03 0.65
N PHE A 221 11.52 7.51 1.86
CA PHE A 221 12.15 8.67 2.47
C PHE A 221 13.28 8.21 3.38
N ARG A 222 14.53 8.35 2.92
CA ARG A 222 15.73 7.97 3.66
C ARG A 222 16.48 9.18 4.20
N ARG A 223 17.10 9.03 5.37
CA ARG A 223 17.83 10.12 6.03
C ARG A 223 19.18 10.37 5.38
N SER A 224 19.73 11.56 5.59
CA SER A 224 21.13 11.86 5.26
C SER A 224 22.05 11.28 6.33
N VAL A 225 23.17 10.71 5.90
CA VAL A 225 24.21 10.16 6.77
C VAL A 225 25.58 10.69 6.34
N ARG A 226 26.49 10.85 7.30
CA ARG A 226 27.89 11.15 6.97
C ARG A 226 28.56 9.90 6.41
N THR A 227 29.23 10.06 5.28
CA THR A 227 30.09 9.03 4.70
C THR A 227 31.40 8.96 5.46
N SER A 228 32.18 7.90 5.23
CA SER A 228 33.55 7.78 5.74
C SER A 228 34.48 8.91 5.28
N SER A 229 34.15 9.58 4.17
CA SER A 229 34.86 10.76 3.66
C SER A 229 34.40 12.08 4.29
N GLY A 230 33.42 12.06 5.20
CA GLY A 230 32.90 13.25 5.88
C GLY A 230 31.80 14.01 5.12
N ASN A 231 31.48 13.60 3.89
CA ASN A 231 30.40 14.21 3.09
C ASN A 231 29.03 13.66 3.50
N TRP A 232 27.96 14.42 3.27
CA TRP A 232 26.60 13.93 3.44
C TRP A 232 26.15 13.15 2.21
N ALA A 233 25.52 12.00 2.44
CA ALA A 233 24.90 11.19 1.40
C ALA A 233 23.57 10.62 1.90
N LEU A 234 22.69 10.23 0.98
CA LEU A 234 21.46 9.54 1.33
C LEU A 234 21.79 8.16 1.91
N SER A 235 21.17 7.81 3.04
CA SER A 235 21.29 6.47 3.60
C SER A 235 20.76 5.44 2.62
N LYS A 236 21.42 4.29 2.55
CA LYS A 236 20.93 3.18 1.73
C LYS A 236 19.64 2.64 2.31
N THR A 237 19.54 2.48 3.63
CA THR A 237 18.48 1.70 4.31
C THR A 237 17.69 2.49 5.36
N GLU A 238 18.23 3.57 5.91
CA GLU A 238 17.64 4.21 7.09
C GLU A 238 16.60 5.26 6.72
N ALA A 239 15.40 5.11 7.28
CA ALA A 239 14.30 6.04 7.07
C ALA A 239 14.58 7.43 7.67
N VAL A 240 13.96 8.47 7.09
CA VAL A 240 13.86 9.80 7.72
C VAL A 240 13.14 9.65 9.04
N ARG A 241 13.67 10.27 10.10
CA ARG A 241 13.02 10.33 11.41
C ARG A 241 11.93 11.40 11.42
N TYR A 242 10.88 11.16 12.19
CA TYR A 242 9.83 12.13 12.46
C TYR A 242 10.39 13.49 12.91
N SER A 243 11.34 13.49 13.85
CA SER A 243 11.95 14.70 14.41
C SER A 243 12.67 15.54 13.35
N MET A 244 13.35 14.89 12.41
CA MET A 244 14.02 15.59 11.30
C MET A 244 13.01 16.25 10.37
N TYR A 245 11.91 15.56 10.07
CA TYR A 245 10.83 16.16 9.27
C TYR A 245 10.17 17.34 9.98
N ALA A 246 9.88 17.22 11.28
CA ALA A 246 9.34 18.31 12.08
C ALA A 246 10.30 19.52 12.13
N TYR A 247 11.60 19.27 12.24
CA TYR A 247 12.63 20.31 12.16
C TYR A 247 12.60 21.04 10.81
N TRP A 248 12.56 20.32 9.68
CA TRP A 248 12.45 20.96 8.36
C TRP A 248 11.20 21.84 8.24
N LEU A 249 10.04 21.36 8.71
CA LEU A 249 8.82 22.17 8.70
C LEU A 249 8.97 23.45 9.51
N ASN A 250 9.52 23.37 10.71
CA ASN A 250 9.74 24.53 11.56
C ASN A 250 10.67 25.55 10.89
N CYS A 251 11.79 25.09 10.31
CA CYS A 251 12.71 25.96 9.57
C CYS A 251 12.04 26.66 8.39
N VAL A 252 11.26 25.93 7.58
CA VAL A 252 10.52 26.51 6.46
C VAL A 252 9.47 27.51 6.94
N GLY A 253 8.79 27.23 8.06
CA GLY A 253 7.83 28.16 8.66
C GLY A 253 8.49 29.48 9.09
N ILE A 254 9.65 29.39 9.75
CA ILE A 254 10.46 30.55 10.16
C ILE A 254 10.94 31.34 8.93
N ALA A 255 11.48 30.66 7.91
CA ALA A 255 11.96 31.29 6.68
C ALA A 255 10.85 32.06 5.95
N LEU A 256 9.62 31.53 5.98
CA LEU A 256 8.44 32.17 5.41
C LEU A 256 7.86 33.32 6.26
N GLY A 257 8.38 33.51 7.47
CA GLY A 257 7.92 34.52 8.42
C GLY A 257 6.54 34.20 9.01
N PHE A 258 6.19 32.93 9.19
CA PHE A 258 4.96 32.58 9.90
C PHE A 258 5.06 32.94 11.37
N GLU A 259 3.98 33.49 11.92
CA GLU A 259 3.86 33.83 13.34
C GLU A 259 3.84 32.57 14.20
N ASP A 260 3.08 31.57 13.77
CA ASP A 260 2.99 30.26 14.41
C ASP A 260 3.88 29.20 13.73
N PRO A 261 4.37 28.19 14.47
CA PRO A 261 5.13 27.10 13.89
C PRO A 261 4.35 26.35 12.80
N LEU A 262 5.01 26.14 11.65
CA LEU A 262 4.47 25.25 10.62
C LEU A 262 4.58 23.81 11.09
N THR A 263 3.45 23.16 11.35
CA THR A 263 3.41 21.76 11.79
C THR A 263 2.76 20.86 10.75
N SER A 264 2.97 19.54 10.90
CA SER A 264 2.34 18.56 10.04
C SER A 264 0.79 18.57 10.15
N TYR A 265 0.27 18.97 11.30
CA TYR A 265 -1.17 19.07 11.56
C TYR A 265 -1.85 20.11 10.64
N CYS A 266 -1.15 21.19 10.28
CA CYS A 266 -1.64 22.20 9.36
C CYS A 266 -2.09 21.60 8.02
N PHE A 267 -1.35 20.63 7.47
CA PHE A 267 -1.70 19.98 6.20
C PHE A 267 -2.91 19.06 6.34
N ARG A 268 -2.98 18.29 7.44
CA ARG A 268 -4.11 17.41 7.74
C ARG A 268 -5.40 18.22 7.94
N ARG A 269 -5.33 19.35 8.65
CA ARG A 269 -6.46 20.26 8.84
C ARG A 269 -6.90 20.89 7.52
N GLY A 270 -5.95 21.39 6.72
CA GLY A 270 -6.23 21.96 5.40
C GLY A 270 -6.95 20.99 4.47
N LEU A 271 -6.65 19.68 4.54
CA LEU A 271 -7.38 18.68 3.74
C LEU A 271 -8.83 18.55 4.17
N VAL A 272 -9.09 18.51 5.48
CA VAL A 272 -10.46 18.44 5.98
C VAL A 272 -11.24 19.66 5.54
N ASP A 273 -10.66 20.86 5.70
CA ASP A 273 -11.33 22.11 5.34
C ASP A 273 -11.67 22.14 3.83
N ALA A 274 -10.79 21.59 2.98
CA ALA A 274 -11.04 21.44 1.55
C ALA A 274 -12.09 20.37 1.19
N LEU A 275 -12.22 19.31 2.01
CA LEU A 275 -13.17 18.21 1.76
C LEU A 275 -14.58 18.52 2.27
N ILE A 276 -14.73 19.23 3.39
CA ILE A 276 -16.04 19.58 3.99
C ILE A 276 -17.07 20.08 2.96
N PRO A 277 -16.75 21.01 2.04
CA PRO A 277 -17.75 21.53 1.11
C PRO A 277 -18.12 20.58 -0.04
N VAL A 278 -17.31 19.54 -0.33
CA VAL A 278 -17.44 18.75 -1.56
C VAL A 278 -17.62 17.25 -1.36
N ALA A 279 -17.18 16.69 -0.23
CA ALA A 279 -17.15 15.26 0.02
C ALA A 279 -18.22 14.82 1.05
N PRO A 280 -18.83 13.63 0.90
CA PRO A 280 -19.71 13.07 1.92
C PRO A 280 -18.97 12.79 3.23
N ASP A 281 -19.67 12.89 4.37
CA ASP A 281 -19.10 12.62 5.71
C ASP A 281 -18.40 11.26 5.80
N ALA A 282 -18.94 10.22 5.16
CA ALA A 282 -18.32 8.90 5.15
C ALA A 282 -16.93 8.87 4.48
N ILE A 283 -16.69 9.73 3.48
CA ILE A 283 -15.38 9.90 2.86
C ILE A 283 -14.46 10.67 3.80
N ILE A 284 -14.95 11.73 4.44
CA ILE A 284 -14.17 12.52 5.40
C ILE A 284 -13.74 11.64 6.57
N ASP A 285 -14.66 10.84 7.13
CA ASP A 285 -14.40 9.86 8.18
C ASP A 285 -13.36 8.82 7.73
N GLN A 286 -13.48 8.30 6.50
CA GLN A 286 -12.52 7.33 5.95
C GLN A 286 -11.12 7.94 5.79
N VAL A 287 -11.02 9.15 5.23
CA VAL A 287 -9.75 9.88 5.03
C VAL A 287 -9.11 10.20 6.38
N MET A 288 -9.90 10.67 7.33
CA MET A 288 -9.44 11.04 8.67
C MET A 288 -9.28 9.83 9.59
N ARG A 289 -9.80 8.66 9.20
CA ARG A 289 -9.90 7.44 9.99
C ARG A 289 -10.61 7.67 11.32
N HIS A 290 -11.65 8.49 11.28
CA HIS A 290 -12.57 8.68 12.39
C HIS A 290 -13.55 7.51 12.43
N ASP A 291 -13.86 7.03 13.63
CA ASP A 291 -14.90 6.02 13.82
C ASP A 291 -16.17 6.77 14.19
N PRO A 292 -17.15 6.91 13.28
CA PRO A 292 -18.41 7.48 13.69
C PRO A 292 -19.04 6.52 14.69
N LYS A 293 -19.75 7.08 15.67
CA LYS A 293 -20.41 6.33 16.75
C LYS A 293 -21.40 5.26 16.23
N THR A 294 -21.69 5.21 14.92
CA THR A 294 -22.53 4.24 14.20
C THR A 294 -21.74 3.25 13.31
N GLY A 295 -20.51 2.89 13.70
CA GLY A 295 -19.48 2.21 12.88
C GLY A 295 -19.75 0.82 12.28
N CYS A 296 -20.97 0.27 12.32
CA CYS A 296 -21.26 -1.05 11.72
C CYS A 296 -21.17 -1.03 10.18
N LEU A 297 -21.76 -0.02 9.54
CA LEU A 297 -21.78 0.10 8.07
C LEU A 297 -20.38 0.40 7.51
N GLN A 298 -19.69 1.36 8.14
CA GLN A 298 -18.39 1.82 7.67
C GLN A 298 -17.30 0.74 7.80
N ASN A 299 -17.22 0.03 8.92
CA ASN A 299 -16.17 -0.98 9.11
C ASN A 299 -16.35 -2.25 8.26
N ALA A 300 -17.60 -2.59 7.90
CA ALA A 300 -17.92 -3.80 7.13
C ALA A 300 -17.90 -3.59 5.61
N TYR A 301 -18.38 -2.43 5.12
CA TYR A 301 -18.64 -2.23 3.68
C TYR A 301 -17.74 -1.19 3.01
N LEU A 302 -17.06 -0.30 3.76
CA LEU A 302 -16.12 0.62 3.12
C LEU A 302 -14.92 -0.15 2.56
N ASN A 303 -14.58 0.19 1.33
CA ASN A 303 -13.37 -0.28 0.67
C ASN A 303 -12.14 0.26 1.43
N SER A 304 -11.01 -0.44 1.39
CA SER A 304 -9.75 0.14 1.85
C SER A 304 -9.30 1.31 0.97
N ARG A 305 -9.73 1.34 -0.30
CA ARG A 305 -9.49 2.44 -1.23
C ARG A 305 -10.43 3.60 -0.97
N VAL A 306 -9.85 4.79 -0.85
CA VAL A 306 -10.61 6.03 -0.78
C VAL A 306 -11.20 6.28 -2.16
N GLY A 307 -12.53 6.32 -2.24
CA GLY A 307 -13.27 6.49 -3.49
C GLY A 307 -13.41 7.95 -3.93
N TRP A 308 -12.49 8.81 -3.51
CA TRP A 308 -12.57 10.25 -3.70
C TRP A 308 -11.22 10.82 -4.12
N ASN A 309 -11.24 11.87 -4.94
CA ASN A 309 -10.03 12.55 -5.36
C ASN A 309 -9.63 13.64 -4.36
N THR A 310 -8.98 13.22 -3.28
CA THR A 310 -8.53 14.12 -2.20
C THR A 310 -7.44 15.09 -2.66
N GLN A 311 -6.62 14.70 -3.63
CA GLN A 311 -5.59 15.56 -4.21
C GLN A 311 -6.20 16.80 -4.88
N MET A 312 -7.17 16.63 -5.78
CA MET A 312 -7.77 17.78 -6.47
C MET A 312 -8.61 18.65 -5.52
N ALA A 313 -9.32 18.03 -4.58
CA ALA A 313 -10.03 18.77 -3.55
C ALA A 313 -9.07 19.67 -2.75
N TYR A 314 -7.92 19.13 -2.32
CA TYR A 314 -6.92 19.90 -1.58
C TYR A 314 -6.32 21.05 -2.40
N LEU A 315 -6.12 20.83 -3.71
CA LEU A 315 -5.61 21.86 -4.62
C LEU A 315 -6.67 22.90 -5.02
N GLU A 316 -7.90 22.77 -4.53
CA GLU A 316 -9.05 23.60 -4.90
C GLU A 316 -9.30 23.61 -6.42
N GLU A 317 -8.90 22.51 -7.09
CA GLU A 317 -9.16 22.32 -8.51
C GLU A 317 -10.56 21.77 -8.71
N GLU A 318 -11.22 22.19 -9.79
CA GLU A 318 -12.47 21.55 -10.19
C GLU A 318 -12.23 20.04 -10.31
N PRO A 319 -13.14 19.20 -9.80
CA PRO A 319 -13.00 17.76 -9.93
C PRO A 319 -12.85 17.42 -11.40
N SER A 320 -11.62 17.13 -11.82
CA SER A 320 -11.38 16.65 -13.17
C SER A 320 -12.11 15.32 -13.25
N ASP A 321 -13.23 15.33 -13.97
CA ASP A 321 -13.95 14.13 -14.34
C ASP A 321 -13.10 13.42 -15.38
N ASP A 322 -11.96 12.87 -14.97
CA ASP A 322 -10.98 12.15 -15.80
C ASP A 322 -11.20 10.63 -15.76
N GLY A 323 -12.18 10.17 -14.97
CA GLY A 323 -12.52 8.75 -14.84
C GLY A 323 -11.51 7.92 -14.05
N LEU A 324 -10.39 8.51 -13.57
CA LEU A 324 -9.36 7.74 -12.88
C LEU A 324 -9.82 7.22 -11.51
N THR A 325 -10.47 8.05 -10.68
CA THR A 325 -10.98 7.55 -9.38
C THR A 325 -11.94 6.38 -9.60
N GLU A 326 -12.86 6.50 -10.55
CA GLU A 326 -13.80 5.42 -10.89
C GLU A 326 -13.05 4.16 -11.35
N LEU A 327 -12.08 4.31 -12.26
CA LEU A 327 -11.31 3.17 -12.77
C LEU A 327 -10.57 2.42 -11.65
N PHE A 328 -10.07 3.12 -10.62
CA PHE A 328 -9.34 2.53 -9.50
C PHE A 328 -10.21 2.01 -8.36
N THR A 329 -11.40 2.59 -8.15
CA THR A 329 -12.38 2.11 -7.17
C THR A 329 -13.07 0.85 -7.67
N HIS A 330 -13.29 0.73 -8.98
CA HIS A 330 -13.85 -0.47 -9.59
C HIS A 330 -12.81 -1.58 -9.80
N ILE A 331 -13.28 -2.83 -9.83
CA ILE A 331 -12.43 -4.02 -10.05
C ILE A 331 -11.93 -4.09 -11.51
N SER A 332 -12.50 -3.30 -12.42
CA SER A 332 -12.25 -3.33 -13.86
C SER A 332 -10.78 -3.17 -14.22
N ILE A 333 -10.05 -2.22 -13.62
CA ILE A 333 -8.61 -2.03 -13.89
C ILE A 333 -7.75 -3.24 -13.49
N ARG A 334 -8.26 -4.05 -12.54
CA ARG A 334 -7.61 -5.27 -12.05
C ARG A 334 -8.16 -6.53 -12.71
N SER A 335 -9.09 -6.40 -13.64
CA SER A 335 -9.66 -7.52 -14.38
C SER A 335 -8.96 -7.64 -15.73
N ASN A 336 -8.37 -8.81 -16.00
CA ASN A 336 -7.82 -9.12 -17.31
C ASN A 336 -8.21 -10.56 -17.68
N SER A 337 -8.97 -10.70 -18.76
CA SER A 337 -9.49 -11.99 -19.24
C SER A 337 -8.40 -12.95 -19.72
N ARG A 338 -7.20 -12.44 -20.03
CA ARG A 338 -6.03 -13.25 -20.40
C ARG A 338 -5.42 -14.00 -19.21
N ILE A 339 -5.77 -13.64 -17.98
CA ILE A 339 -5.26 -14.32 -16.78
C ILE A 339 -6.13 -15.55 -16.48
N PRO A 340 -5.56 -16.77 -16.45
CA PRO A 340 -6.29 -17.99 -16.12
C PRO A 340 -6.90 -17.91 -14.72
N LYS A 341 -8.08 -18.55 -14.53
CA LYS A 341 -8.75 -18.58 -13.22
C LYS A 341 -8.04 -19.52 -12.23
N GLU A 342 -7.58 -20.66 -12.71
CA GLU A 342 -6.87 -21.69 -11.96
C GLU A 342 -5.53 -22.00 -12.63
N ILE A 343 -4.59 -22.53 -11.86
CA ILE A 343 -3.33 -23.08 -12.39
C ILE A 343 -3.64 -24.27 -13.32
N PRO A 344 -3.07 -24.33 -14.53
CA PRO A 344 -3.20 -25.49 -15.40
C PRO A 344 -2.72 -26.77 -14.70
N ARG A 345 -3.38 -27.90 -14.98
CA ARG A 345 -3.05 -29.18 -14.35
C ARG A 345 -1.59 -29.58 -14.55
N GLU A 346 -1.07 -29.36 -15.75
CA GLU A 346 0.33 -29.66 -16.11
C GLU A 346 1.34 -28.85 -15.28
N GLU A 347 1.04 -27.59 -14.97
CA GLU A 347 1.88 -26.76 -14.11
C GLU A 347 1.75 -27.16 -12.63
N LEU A 348 0.55 -27.55 -12.19
CA LEU A 348 0.32 -28.01 -10.83
C LEU A 348 1.02 -29.35 -10.53
N GLU A 349 1.06 -30.26 -11.50
CA GLU A 349 1.71 -31.57 -11.36
C GLU A 349 3.25 -31.48 -11.22
N LYS A 350 3.86 -30.37 -11.69
CA LYS A 350 5.29 -30.09 -11.49
C LYS A 350 5.61 -29.68 -10.05
N LEU A 351 4.61 -29.24 -9.28
CA LEU A 351 4.79 -28.72 -7.93
C LEU A 351 4.66 -29.83 -6.88
N SER A 352 5.52 -29.78 -5.86
CA SER A 352 5.41 -30.69 -4.72
C SER A 352 4.19 -30.33 -3.86
N PRO A 353 3.27 -31.26 -3.53
CA PRO A 353 2.07 -31.00 -2.71
C PRO A 353 2.36 -30.61 -1.25
N GLY A 354 3.62 -30.56 -0.84
CA GLY A 354 4.04 -30.25 0.52
C GLY A 354 3.87 -31.42 1.51
N PRO A 355 4.52 -31.34 2.69
CA PRO A 355 4.60 -32.45 3.64
C PRO A 355 3.24 -32.86 4.23
N LYS A 356 2.32 -31.91 4.38
CA LYS A 356 0.99 -32.13 4.96
C LYS A 356 0.09 -32.98 4.05
N ILE A 357 0.13 -32.76 2.73
CA ILE A 357 -0.66 -33.56 1.79
C ILE A 357 -0.08 -34.98 1.72
N LEU A 358 1.25 -35.09 1.63
CA LEU A 358 1.94 -36.39 1.58
C LEU A 358 1.69 -37.22 2.85
N SER A 359 1.66 -36.60 4.03
CA SER A 359 1.34 -37.31 5.28
C SER A 359 -0.11 -37.78 5.34
N LEU A 360 -1.06 -36.93 4.91
CA LEU A 360 -2.47 -37.30 4.80
C LEU A 360 -2.72 -38.42 3.79
N GLU A 361 -2.02 -38.42 2.65
CA GLU A 361 -2.07 -39.51 1.68
C GLU A 361 -1.64 -40.84 2.31
N ARG A 362 -0.49 -40.84 2.99
CA ARG A 362 0.00 -42.04 3.70
C ARG A 362 -0.99 -42.53 4.76
N LEU A 363 -1.58 -41.62 5.54
CA LEU A 363 -2.57 -41.97 6.57
C LEU A 363 -3.86 -42.53 5.97
N VAL A 364 -4.37 -41.93 4.90
CA VAL A 364 -5.54 -42.41 4.16
C VAL A 364 -5.27 -43.80 3.59
N ASP A 365 -4.11 -44.01 2.96
CA ASP A 365 -3.75 -45.29 2.36
C ASP A 365 -3.50 -46.39 3.41
N ALA A 366 -2.87 -46.05 4.53
CA ALA A 366 -2.68 -46.96 5.65
C ALA A 366 -4.02 -47.38 6.26
N LYS A 367 -4.90 -46.42 6.57
CA LYS A 367 -6.22 -46.71 7.13
C LYS A 367 -7.09 -47.46 6.14
N HIS A 368 -7.01 -47.12 4.84
CA HIS A 368 -7.75 -47.83 3.81
C HIS A 368 -7.33 -49.30 3.72
N ARG A 369 -6.02 -49.58 3.77
CA ARG A 369 -5.47 -50.94 3.78
C ARG A 369 -5.87 -51.71 5.03
N ASP A 370 -5.78 -51.10 6.21
CA ASP A 370 -6.15 -51.69 7.49
C ASP A 370 -7.64 -52.09 7.54
N VAL A 371 -8.53 -51.18 7.12
CA VAL A 371 -9.98 -51.46 7.04
C VAL A 371 -10.27 -52.58 6.05
N LYS A 372 -9.62 -52.60 4.88
CA LYS A 372 -9.76 -53.70 3.91
C LYS A 372 -9.22 -55.02 4.46
N HIS A 373 -8.12 -55.01 5.18
CA HIS A 373 -7.54 -56.20 5.78
C HIS A 373 -8.46 -56.81 6.85
N ARG A 374 -9.01 -55.98 7.75
CA ARG A 374 -9.84 -56.45 8.87
C ARG A 374 -11.27 -56.81 8.48
N TYR A 375 -11.85 -56.14 7.48
CA TYR A 375 -13.29 -56.29 7.15
C TYR A 375 -13.57 -56.70 5.70
N GLN A 376 -12.52 -56.93 4.88
CA GLN A 376 -12.54 -57.16 3.42
C GLN A 376 -13.03 -55.96 2.60
N TYR A 377 -14.18 -55.39 2.99
CA TYR A 377 -14.82 -54.25 2.34
C TYR A 377 -15.06 -53.12 3.33
N ILE A 378 -14.94 -51.87 2.86
CA ILE A 378 -15.14 -50.67 3.70
C ILE A 378 -16.56 -50.65 4.30
N ASN A 379 -17.57 -51.07 3.54
CA ASN A 379 -18.96 -51.06 3.99
C ASN A 379 -19.28 -52.08 5.10
N ARG A 380 -18.41 -53.08 5.32
CA ARG A 380 -18.52 -54.08 6.39
C ARG A 380 -17.82 -53.65 7.68
N ALA A 381 -17.03 -52.58 7.64
CA ALA A 381 -16.34 -52.07 8.81
C ALA A 381 -17.33 -51.40 9.79
N PRO A 382 -17.04 -51.39 11.11
CA PRO A 382 -17.84 -50.66 12.08
C PRO A 382 -18.00 -49.17 11.69
N VAL A 383 -19.15 -48.59 12.01
CA VAL A 383 -19.47 -47.18 11.72
C VAL A 383 -18.35 -46.20 12.15
N PRO A 384 -17.70 -46.35 13.32
CA PRO A 384 -16.60 -45.47 13.72
C PRO A 384 -15.41 -45.49 12.75
N GLU A 385 -15.05 -46.66 12.22
CA GLU A 385 -13.91 -46.81 11.31
C GLU A 385 -14.20 -46.25 9.92
N GLN A 386 -15.43 -46.46 9.44
CA GLN A 386 -15.90 -45.83 8.21
C GLN A 386 -15.90 -44.30 8.34
N ALA A 387 -16.35 -43.79 9.49
CA ALA A 387 -16.37 -42.35 9.78
C ALA A 387 -14.96 -41.77 9.83
N GLU A 388 -14.00 -42.48 10.43
CA GLU A 388 -12.61 -42.06 10.51
C GLU A 388 -11.94 -42.03 9.12
N LEU A 389 -12.12 -43.08 8.30
CA LEU A 389 -11.60 -43.08 6.93
C LEU A 389 -12.20 -41.94 6.11
N LYS A 390 -13.53 -41.71 6.21
CA LYS A 390 -14.20 -40.58 5.56
C LYS A 390 -13.66 -39.24 6.07
N ARG A 391 -13.35 -39.11 7.36
CA ARG A 391 -12.74 -37.91 7.95
C ARG A 391 -11.37 -37.64 7.33
N LEU A 392 -10.49 -38.64 7.27
CA LEU A 392 -9.16 -38.51 6.67
C LEU A 392 -9.23 -38.17 5.17
N GLN A 393 -10.15 -38.79 4.42
CA GLN A 393 -10.40 -38.48 3.01
C GLN A 393 -10.88 -37.04 2.80
N ARG A 394 -11.77 -36.54 3.68
CA ARG A 394 -12.21 -35.13 3.65
C ARG A 394 -11.07 -34.17 3.95
N GLN A 395 -10.23 -34.48 4.94
CA GLN A 395 -9.05 -33.69 5.26
C GLN A 395 -8.07 -33.63 4.08
N LEU A 396 -7.79 -34.77 3.44
CA LEU A 396 -6.95 -34.83 2.24
C LEU A 396 -7.55 -34.02 1.08
N LYS A 397 -8.86 -34.15 0.83
CA LYS A 397 -9.55 -33.36 -0.22
C LYS A 397 -9.46 -31.86 0.06
N SER A 398 -9.68 -31.45 1.32
CA SER A 398 -9.58 -30.04 1.73
C SER A 398 -8.15 -29.51 1.57
N ALA A 399 -7.14 -30.28 1.99
CA ALA A 399 -5.74 -29.90 1.87
C ALA A 399 -5.31 -29.77 0.40
N ARG A 400 -5.69 -30.72 -0.46
CA ARG A 400 -5.43 -30.64 -1.91
C ARG A 400 -6.13 -29.45 -2.57
N LYS A 401 -7.36 -29.13 -2.15
CA LYS A 401 -8.08 -27.94 -2.62
C LYS A 401 -7.35 -26.66 -2.20
N GLN A 402 -7.00 -26.55 -0.92
CA GLN A 402 -6.27 -25.40 -0.39
C GLN A 402 -4.95 -25.18 -1.14
N PHE A 403 -4.15 -26.25 -1.32
CA PHE A 403 -2.92 -26.18 -2.11
C PHE A 403 -3.15 -25.71 -3.55
N ARG A 404 -4.18 -26.24 -4.22
CA ARG A 404 -4.55 -25.77 -5.58
C ARG A 404 -4.96 -24.30 -5.59
N ASP A 405 -5.77 -23.87 -4.63
CA ASP A 405 -6.25 -22.49 -4.54
C ASP A 405 -5.09 -21.51 -4.31
N GLU A 406 -4.15 -21.89 -3.42
CA GLU A 406 -2.91 -21.16 -3.14
C GLU A 406 -2.01 -21.09 -4.39
N MET A 407 -1.72 -22.22 -5.03
CA MET A 407 -0.89 -22.25 -6.23
C MET A 407 -1.56 -21.53 -7.41
N SER A 408 -2.89 -21.57 -7.50
CA SER A 408 -3.64 -20.77 -8.48
C SER A 408 -3.53 -19.28 -8.22
N LYS A 409 -3.44 -18.83 -6.96
CA LYS A 409 -3.17 -17.42 -6.61
C LYS A 409 -1.76 -17.02 -7.08
N VAL A 410 -0.74 -17.79 -6.69
CA VAL A 410 0.66 -17.55 -7.09
C VAL A 410 0.81 -17.53 -8.61
N TYR A 411 0.21 -18.50 -9.30
CA TYR A 411 0.25 -18.58 -10.76
C TYR A 411 -0.42 -17.38 -11.44
N ARG A 412 -1.59 -16.95 -10.95
CA ARG A 412 -2.27 -15.75 -11.45
C ARG A 412 -1.43 -14.50 -11.28
N ASP A 413 -0.78 -14.35 -10.13
CA ASP A 413 0.08 -13.21 -9.85
C ASP A 413 1.32 -13.22 -10.75
N ALA A 414 1.94 -14.38 -10.98
CA ALA A 414 3.05 -14.54 -11.94
C ALA A 414 2.63 -14.23 -13.39
N CYS A 415 1.43 -14.65 -13.81
CA CYS A 415 0.89 -14.29 -15.12
C CYS A 415 0.64 -12.79 -15.26
N ARG A 416 0.11 -12.13 -14.22
CA ARG A 416 -0.07 -10.67 -14.21
C ARG A 416 1.26 -9.93 -14.31
N ARG A 417 2.27 -10.37 -13.54
CA ARG A 417 3.63 -9.81 -13.61
C ARG A 417 4.18 -9.89 -15.04
N ARG A 418 4.20 -11.08 -15.63
CA ARG A 418 4.67 -11.27 -17.03
C ARG A 418 3.92 -10.43 -18.05
N LEU A 419 2.60 -10.25 -17.91
CA LEU A 419 1.82 -9.40 -18.81
C LEU A 419 2.21 -7.93 -18.71
N TYR A 420 2.37 -7.41 -17.48
CA TYR A 420 2.72 -6.02 -17.25
C TYR A 420 4.18 -5.74 -17.62
N ASP A 421 5.11 -6.58 -17.16
CA ASP A 421 6.53 -6.42 -17.43
C ASP A 421 6.80 -6.55 -18.95
N GLY A 422 6.17 -7.50 -19.62
CA GLY A 422 6.26 -7.64 -21.08
C GLY A 422 5.60 -6.50 -21.87
N GLU A 423 4.64 -5.78 -21.28
CA GLU A 423 4.12 -4.53 -21.87
C GLU A 423 5.14 -3.40 -21.72
N LEU A 424 5.75 -3.24 -20.54
CA LEU A 424 6.79 -2.23 -20.32
C LEU A 424 8.01 -2.45 -21.21
N GLU A 425 8.48 -3.70 -21.33
CA GLU A 425 9.57 -4.06 -22.25
C GLU A 425 9.21 -3.72 -23.68
N ARG A 426 7.98 -3.97 -24.11
CA ARG A 426 7.55 -3.66 -25.48
C ARG A 426 7.57 -2.16 -25.78
N GLN A 427 7.17 -1.33 -24.82
CA GLN A 427 7.19 0.12 -24.96
C GLN A 427 8.62 0.63 -25.16
N LEU A 428 9.61 0.05 -24.47
CA LEU A 428 11.03 0.38 -24.66
C LEU A 428 11.55 0.02 -26.07
N HIS A 429 11.16 -1.14 -26.59
CA HIS A 429 11.64 -1.62 -27.89
C HIS A 429 10.84 -1.08 -29.09
N GLY A 430 9.87 -0.19 -28.87
CA GLY A 430 9.06 0.42 -29.94
C GLY A 430 8.22 -0.58 -30.76
N THR A 431 7.96 -1.78 -30.24
CA THR A 431 7.25 -2.82 -31.00
C THR A 431 5.74 -2.57 -30.98
N SER A 432 5.20 -2.08 -32.09
CA SER A 432 3.76 -1.85 -32.25
C SER A 432 3.03 -3.17 -32.53
N VAL A 433 2.06 -3.52 -31.68
CA VAL A 433 1.03 -4.52 -31.99
C VAL A 433 -0.27 -3.78 -32.28
N ALA A 434 -1.09 -4.33 -33.17
CA ALA A 434 -2.44 -3.85 -33.41
C ALA A 434 -3.14 -3.61 -32.06
N VAL A 435 -3.63 -2.39 -31.86
CA VAL A 435 -4.44 -2.02 -30.70
C VAL A 435 -5.57 -3.03 -30.64
N ASP A 436 -5.55 -3.94 -29.67
CA ASP A 436 -6.76 -4.63 -29.29
C ASP A 436 -7.75 -3.51 -28.98
N LYS A 437 -8.82 -3.42 -29.76
CA LYS A 437 -9.97 -2.60 -29.38
C LYS A 437 -10.41 -3.17 -28.05
N VAL A 438 -9.90 -2.62 -26.96
CA VAL A 438 -10.47 -2.81 -25.64
C VAL A 438 -11.79 -2.08 -25.74
N ALA A 439 -12.79 -2.79 -26.27
CA ALA A 439 -14.16 -2.42 -26.05
C ALA A 439 -14.30 -2.27 -24.53
N GLY A 440 -14.74 -1.10 -24.08
CA GLY A 440 -15.18 -0.94 -22.70
C GLY A 440 -16.10 -2.12 -22.35
N PRO A 441 -16.17 -2.55 -21.08
CA PRO A 441 -16.99 -3.68 -20.69
C PRO A 441 -18.44 -3.41 -21.09
N VAL A 442 -18.85 -3.91 -22.26
CA VAL A 442 -20.25 -3.99 -22.62
C VAL A 442 -20.77 -5.17 -21.83
N THR A 443 -21.43 -4.87 -20.72
CA THR A 443 -22.18 -5.86 -19.95
C THR A 443 -23.32 -6.34 -20.83
N ARG A 444 -23.05 -7.28 -21.73
CA ARG A 444 -24.09 -7.94 -22.51
C ARG A 444 -24.75 -8.95 -21.60
N HIS A 445 -25.85 -8.54 -20.99
CA HIS A 445 -26.67 -9.41 -20.19
C HIS A 445 -27.27 -10.50 -21.08
N GLN A 446 -27.29 -11.73 -20.57
CA GLN A 446 -27.93 -12.86 -21.27
C GLN A 446 -29.45 -12.67 -21.43
N LEU A 447 -30.05 -11.80 -20.62
CA LEU A 447 -31.43 -11.38 -20.74
C LEU A 447 -31.48 -10.11 -21.60
N GLU A 448 -32.17 -10.18 -22.73
CA GLU A 448 -32.30 -9.07 -23.68
C GLU A 448 -32.89 -7.81 -23.03
N GLU A 449 -33.81 -7.99 -22.09
CA GLU A 449 -34.48 -6.91 -21.34
C GLU A 449 -33.49 -6.03 -20.56
N ARG A 450 -32.37 -6.61 -20.10
CA ARG A 450 -31.33 -5.89 -19.35
C ARG A 450 -30.31 -5.17 -20.23
N ASN A 451 -30.35 -5.41 -21.54
CA ASN A 451 -29.54 -4.65 -22.50
C ASN A 451 -30.28 -3.40 -23.01
N GLN A 452 -31.51 -3.16 -22.56
CA GLN A 452 -32.36 -2.02 -22.96
C GLN A 452 -32.52 -0.96 -21.85
N LEU A 453 -31.92 -1.19 -20.68
CA LEU A 453 -31.72 -0.21 -19.61
C LEU A 453 -30.35 0.43 -19.79
#